data_AF-A0A8K0S758-F1
#
_entry.id   AF-A0A8K0S758-F1
#
_cell.length_a   1.000
_cell.length_b   1.000
_cell.length_c   1.000
_cell.angle_alpha   90.00
_cell.angle_beta   90.00
_cell.angle_gamma   90.00
#
_symmetry.space_group_name_H-M   'P 1'
#
loop_
_entity.id
_entity.type
_entity.pdbx_description
1 polymer ?
#
loop_
_entity_poly.entity_id
_entity_poly.type
_entity_poly.pdbx_seq_one_letter_code
_entity_poly.pdbx_strand_id
1 'polypeptide(L)'
;MGLTEDRKRDPTDIARLVYGPQPGKQHRLWIKDRIMEPQTLSHFLEFTVTGNLPGNRITPRPLLTPEEVELLKAPTSEWAPAPFNQQTRSTLDWMVTRIGSEEDSSRLYGIAKELHAMKSRLWEGIPPLSERRWQELKFDEPGNFKAACRYFAMVIDVFVYLNTPRTKGALRQTFNLIWDHLRVYEQTLNAKRREDSTDGVYQEVSVTGLWYSYIRAHYDLICENAHHWVTEHLDQIREPIVHELACHHPDNSKNGDSKQRDLMNKIDELNENTFKADFMIFMPTDGYKGDRLPAKDTDLLTPAHMREFQQDPIAYSANMMWRAADYSKRVKYLGRKEMRENCEREDYRSWGDVPDNDPEKLLLHNISLIDAQRMARHELRGLPQPPEVDRWIEYTRLQKNFGLGFVAYRLCHDYEPATWDLFKRTFEAEVADWGRGKVDINDIRRACKIHWIDGQDNDIADGDIEAAKKHFNNLPELPVQKRVFLAIDKSTMKSFHEPTVNNHRSVLAVDVKYELGQEEDVESPGYRGALRILCSLLWDELGAMLVMQSTFPQGLWPMATSNPEMIYVGTKVTPVLKFSSYQETLRWEIARYLVPKRVLDKRAKLVRK
;
A
#
# COMPACT_ATOMS: atom_id res chain seq x y z
N MET A 1 -9.84 -37.49 -11.45
CA MET A 1 -10.81 -36.82 -10.55
C MET A 1 -10.09 -36.48 -9.27
N GLY A 2 -10.18 -35.22 -8.83
CA GLY A 2 -9.36 -34.66 -7.73
C GLY A 2 -8.46 -33.51 -8.19
N LEU A 3 -8.98 -32.58 -9.00
CA LEU A 3 -8.34 -31.29 -9.26
C LEU A 3 -8.91 -30.30 -8.24
N THR A 4 -8.10 -29.98 -7.24
CA THR A 4 -8.39 -29.09 -6.12
C THR A 4 -8.71 -27.66 -6.57
N GLU A 5 -9.65 -27.03 -5.86
CA GLU A 5 -10.19 -25.67 -6.06
C GLU A 5 -9.14 -24.53 -6.16
N ASP A 6 -7.87 -24.77 -5.85
CA ASP A 6 -6.83 -23.75 -5.87
C ASP A 6 -6.32 -23.36 -7.26
N ARG A 7 -6.57 -24.17 -8.31
CA ARG A 7 -6.22 -23.81 -9.71
C ARG A 7 -7.16 -22.78 -10.35
N LYS A 8 -8.21 -22.34 -9.65
CA LYS A 8 -9.25 -21.42 -10.15
C LYS A 8 -9.21 -20.00 -9.59
N ARG A 9 -8.17 -19.63 -8.84
CA ARG A 9 -8.03 -18.24 -8.40
C ARG A 9 -7.41 -17.45 -9.54
N ASP A 10 -8.24 -16.91 -10.42
CA ASP A 10 -7.81 -15.82 -11.27
C ASP A 10 -7.35 -14.66 -10.35
N PRO A 11 -6.07 -14.24 -10.39
CA PRO A 11 -5.60 -13.06 -9.67
C PRO A 11 -6.41 -11.79 -9.96
N THR A 12 -7.28 -11.76 -10.97
CA THR A 12 -8.16 -10.62 -11.29
C THR A 12 -9.62 -10.78 -10.84
N ASP A 13 -10.00 -11.86 -10.16
CA ASP A 13 -11.31 -11.97 -9.51
C ASP A 13 -11.34 -11.14 -8.20
N ILE A 14 -11.31 -9.82 -8.38
CA ILE A 14 -11.39 -8.85 -7.29
C ILE A 14 -12.80 -8.72 -6.73
N ALA A 15 -13.79 -9.36 -7.36
CA ALA A 15 -15.18 -9.30 -6.92
C ALA A 15 -15.33 -9.76 -5.46
N ARG A 16 -14.47 -10.70 -5.04
CA ARG A 16 -14.40 -11.18 -3.66
C ARG A 16 -13.90 -10.14 -2.65
N LEU A 17 -13.23 -9.07 -3.10
CA LEU A 17 -12.60 -8.03 -2.27
C LEU A 17 -13.36 -6.69 -2.28
N VAL A 18 -14.28 -6.46 -3.24
CA VAL A 18 -14.85 -5.11 -3.50
C VAL A 18 -16.39 -5.05 -3.45
N TYR A 19 -17.12 -6.16 -3.54
CA TYR A 19 -18.60 -6.14 -3.57
C TYR A 19 -19.27 -6.34 -2.19
N GLY A 20 -18.61 -5.92 -1.11
CA GLY A 20 -19.16 -6.05 0.24
C GLY A 20 -19.39 -7.51 0.69
N PRO A 21 -20.02 -7.73 1.86
CA PRO A 21 -20.26 -9.06 2.38
C PRO A 21 -21.25 -9.85 1.51
N GLN A 22 -20.71 -10.66 0.60
CA GLN A 22 -21.46 -11.63 -0.19
C GLN A 22 -22.04 -12.75 0.72
N PRO A 23 -23.16 -13.39 0.33
CA PRO A 23 -23.60 -14.63 0.99
C PRO A 23 -22.44 -15.64 1.06
N GLY A 24 -22.07 -16.09 2.27
CA GLY A 24 -20.92 -16.98 2.51
C GLY A 24 -19.57 -16.31 2.79
N LYS A 25 -19.45 -14.98 2.69
CA LYS A 25 -18.21 -14.21 2.98
C LYS A 25 -18.40 -13.18 4.11
N GLN A 26 -19.36 -13.42 5.00
CA GLN A 26 -19.68 -12.52 6.11
C GLN A 26 -18.66 -12.59 7.26
N HIS A 27 -17.80 -13.61 7.23
CA HIS A 27 -16.73 -13.82 8.18
C HIS A 27 -15.53 -12.88 8.01
N ARG A 28 -15.43 -12.19 6.87
CA ARG A 28 -14.34 -11.24 6.58
C ARG A 28 -14.64 -9.85 7.16
N LEU A 29 -13.61 -9.12 7.58
CA LEU A 29 -13.72 -7.72 7.95
C LEU A 29 -13.79 -6.83 6.70
N TRP A 30 -14.86 -6.06 6.61
CA TRP A 30 -15.13 -5.11 5.53
C TRP A 30 -15.07 -3.70 6.10
N ILE A 31 -14.39 -2.78 5.41
CA ILE A 31 -14.24 -1.38 5.84
C ILE A 31 -14.63 -0.41 4.74
N LYS A 32 -14.97 0.83 5.10
CA LYS A 32 -15.35 1.85 4.13
C LYS A 32 -14.08 2.49 3.57
N ASP A 33 -13.82 2.22 2.29
CA ASP A 33 -12.70 2.80 1.59
C ASP A 33 -12.91 4.30 1.34
N ARG A 34 -11.95 5.09 1.83
CA ARG A 34 -11.74 6.47 1.38
C ARG A 34 -10.89 6.37 0.12
N ILE A 35 -11.52 6.53 -1.05
CA ILE A 35 -10.92 6.14 -2.33
C ILE A 35 -9.56 6.84 -2.55
N MET A 36 -9.48 8.12 -2.19
CA MET A 36 -8.23 8.84 -2.00
C MET A 36 -7.89 8.86 -0.52
N GLU A 37 -6.64 8.57 -0.16
CA GLU A 37 -6.24 8.54 1.24
C GLU A 37 -6.23 9.97 1.85
N PRO A 38 -6.75 10.19 3.08
CA PRO A 38 -6.85 11.53 3.69
C PRO A 38 -5.54 12.32 3.75
N GLN A 39 -4.43 11.66 4.07
CA GLN A 39 -3.11 12.28 4.15
C GLN A 39 -2.60 12.84 2.82
N THR A 40 -3.24 12.47 1.69
CA THR A 40 -2.99 13.11 0.38
C THR A 40 -3.18 14.63 0.46
N LEU A 41 -4.15 15.12 1.26
CA LEU A 41 -4.32 16.57 1.45
C LEU A 41 -3.17 17.17 2.24
N SER A 42 -2.79 16.55 3.36
CA SER A 42 -1.68 17.04 4.19
C SER A 42 -0.40 17.17 3.37
N HIS A 43 -0.06 16.13 2.61
CA HIS A 43 1.11 16.13 1.74
C HIS A 43 0.98 17.13 0.58
N PHE A 44 -0.23 17.32 0.04
CA PHE A 44 -0.47 18.36 -0.96
C PHE A 44 -0.26 19.77 -0.40
N LEU A 45 -0.80 20.09 0.78
CA LEU A 45 -0.64 21.40 1.41
C LEU A 45 0.83 21.70 1.67
N GLU A 46 1.59 20.73 2.19
CA GLU A 46 3.03 20.85 2.36
C GLU A 46 3.75 21.09 1.03
N PHE A 47 3.38 20.37 -0.01
CA PHE A 47 3.90 20.58 -1.37
C PHE A 47 3.63 22.00 -1.88
N THR A 48 2.47 22.60 -1.60
CA THR A 48 2.16 23.95 -2.12
C THR A 48 3.10 25.04 -1.60
N VAL A 49 3.78 24.81 -0.48
CA VAL A 49 4.78 25.72 0.11
C VAL A 49 6.21 25.32 -0.26
N THR A 50 6.50 24.02 -0.25
CA THR A 50 7.87 23.51 -0.45
C THR A 50 8.25 23.35 -1.92
N GLY A 51 7.27 23.12 -2.79
CA GLY A 51 7.48 22.82 -4.21
C GLY A 51 8.00 21.41 -4.50
N ASN A 52 8.17 20.58 -3.46
CA ASN A 52 8.70 19.21 -3.57
C ASN A 52 7.62 18.24 -4.04
N LEU A 53 7.78 17.72 -5.25
CA LEU A 53 6.93 16.69 -5.81
C LEU A 53 7.45 15.29 -5.42
N PRO A 54 6.55 14.30 -5.34
CA PRO A 54 6.94 12.90 -5.15
C PRO A 54 8.01 12.43 -6.17
N GLY A 55 9.04 11.73 -5.69
CA GLY A 55 10.18 11.25 -6.48
C GLY A 55 11.27 12.31 -6.72
N ASN A 56 11.58 13.14 -5.70
CA ASN A 56 12.59 14.21 -5.73
C ASN A 56 12.47 15.21 -6.89
N ARG A 57 11.26 15.40 -7.42
CA ARG A 57 10.97 16.39 -8.48
C ARG A 57 10.64 17.74 -7.86
N ILE A 58 10.91 18.84 -8.56
CA ILE A 58 10.56 20.20 -8.10
C ILE A 58 9.61 20.84 -9.11
N THR A 59 8.55 21.47 -8.63
CA THR A 59 7.62 22.21 -9.49
C THR A 59 8.23 23.54 -9.95
N PRO A 60 8.12 23.91 -11.24
CA PRO A 60 8.52 25.23 -11.70
C PRO A 60 7.42 26.29 -11.44
N ARG A 61 6.27 25.90 -10.88
CA ARG A 61 5.13 26.79 -10.67
C ARG A 61 5.35 27.68 -9.44
N PRO A 62 4.81 28.93 -9.46
CA PRO A 62 4.74 29.76 -8.26
C PRO A 62 4.07 29.02 -7.10
N LEU A 63 4.63 29.20 -5.90
CA LEU A 63 4.21 28.55 -4.67
C LEU A 63 3.34 29.46 -3.80
N LEU A 64 2.66 28.86 -2.83
CA LEU A 64 1.96 29.57 -1.77
C LEU A 64 2.94 29.93 -0.65
N THR A 65 2.70 31.05 0.02
CA THR A 65 3.37 31.33 1.30
C THR A 65 2.72 30.53 2.43
N PRO A 66 3.41 30.31 3.56
CA PRO A 66 2.82 29.66 4.74
C PRO A 66 1.53 30.35 5.21
N GLU A 67 1.48 31.67 5.18
CA GLU A 67 0.31 32.47 5.59
C GLU A 67 -0.88 32.25 4.65
N GLU A 68 -0.62 32.12 3.35
CA GLU A 68 -1.66 31.82 2.37
C GLU A 68 -2.23 30.42 2.58
N VAL A 69 -1.42 29.43 2.96
CA VAL A 69 -1.94 28.10 3.29
C VAL A 69 -2.88 28.15 4.51
N GLU A 70 -2.65 29.02 5.48
CA GLU A 70 -3.58 29.22 6.60
C GLU A 70 -4.93 29.79 6.14
N LEU A 71 -4.97 30.58 5.07
CA LEU A 71 -6.22 31.09 4.50
C LEU A 71 -7.13 29.97 3.95
N LEU A 72 -6.60 28.80 3.62
CA LEU A 72 -7.42 27.63 3.23
C LEU A 72 -8.29 27.13 4.38
N LYS A 73 -7.89 27.38 5.63
CA LYS A 73 -8.61 26.98 6.85
C LYS A 73 -9.67 28.00 7.27
N ALA A 74 -9.58 29.23 6.76
CA ALA A 74 -10.53 30.30 7.06
C ALA A 74 -11.58 30.46 5.93
N PRO A 75 -12.85 30.72 6.27
CA PRO A 75 -13.87 31.14 5.31
C PRO A 75 -13.43 32.39 4.54
N THR A 76 -13.80 32.48 3.25
CA THR A 76 -13.42 33.65 2.44
C THR A 76 -14.06 34.93 2.94
N SER A 77 -15.18 34.87 3.65
CA SER A 77 -15.80 36.04 4.31
C SER A 77 -14.88 36.77 5.29
N GLU A 78 -13.83 36.13 5.80
CA GLU A 78 -12.94 36.71 6.81
C GLU A 78 -11.73 37.44 6.21
N TRP A 79 -11.31 37.09 4.99
CA TRP A 79 -10.03 37.55 4.45
C TRP A 79 -10.08 37.97 2.98
N ALA A 80 -11.08 37.54 2.22
CA ALA A 80 -11.13 37.77 0.79
C ALA A 80 -11.67 39.16 0.46
N PRO A 81 -11.23 39.75 -0.66
CA PRO A 81 -11.83 40.97 -1.17
C PRO A 81 -13.17 40.72 -1.88
N ALA A 82 -13.98 41.77 -2.02
CA ALA A 82 -15.20 41.69 -2.83
C ALA A 82 -14.87 41.39 -4.30
N PRO A 83 -15.67 40.58 -5.02
CA PRO A 83 -16.93 39.96 -4.61
C PRO A 83 -16.78 38.56 -3.98
N PHE A 84 -15.56 38.11 -3.67
CA PHE A 84 -15.26 36.74 -3.23
C PHE A 84 -15.51 36.48 -1.74
N ASN A 85 -15.85 37.51 -0.96
CA ASN A 85 -16.04 37.50 0.50
C ASN A 85 -17.39 36.91 0.97
N GLN A 86 -17.96 35.95 0.24
CA GLN A 86 -19.32 35.45 0.49
C GLN A 86 -19.37 34.02 1.04
N GLN A 87 -18.29 33.23 0.95
CA GLN A 87 -18.31 31.85 1.40
C GLN A 87 -18.03 31.74 2.89
N THR A 88 -18.90 31.00 3.60
CA THR A 88 -18.85 30.81 5.06
C THR A 88 -18.16 29.51 5.48
N ARG A 89 -17.89 28.60 4.55
CA ARG A 89 -17.13 27.36 4.79
C ARG A 89 -15.74 27.50 4.18
N SER A 90 -14.72 27.02 4.88
CA SER A 90 -13.34 27.05 4.40
C SER A 90 -13.13 26.10 3.21
N THR A 91 -12.13 26.40 2.37
CA THR A 91 -11.75 25.53 1.25
C THR A 91 -11.26 24.17 1.75
N LEU A 92 -10.49 24.14 2.84
CA LEU A 92 -9.98 22.90 3.41
C LEU A 92 -11.11 21.99 3.89
N ASP A 93 -12.13 22.53 4.55
CA ASP A 93 -13.27 21.73 4.99
C ASP A 93 -14.01 21.10 3.81
N TRP A 94 -14.14 21.82 2.70
CA TRP A 94 -14.68 21.26 1.47
C TRP A 94 -13.82 20.11 0.94
N MET A 95 -12.51 20.29 0.90
CA MET A 95 -11.57 19.26 0.44
C MET A 95 -11.67 17.98 1.28
N VAL A 96 -11.64 18.11 2.61
CA VAL A 96 -11.78 16.99 3.56
C VAL A 96 -13.11 16.27 3.34
N THR A 97 -14.19 17.02 3.16
CA THR A 97 -15.52 16.47 2.87
C THR A 97 -15.53 15.61 1.60
N ARG A 98 -14.80 16.01 0.55
CA ARG A 98 -14.79 15.30 -0.74
C ARG A 98 -14.04 13.98 -0.71
N ILE A 99 -13.00 13.85 0.13
CA ILE A 99 -12.18 12.64 0.23
C ILE A 99 -12.90 11.50 0.96
N GLY A 100 -13.65 11.81 2.01
CA GLY A 100 -14.37 10.78 2.73
C GLY A 100 -15.03 11.30 3.99
N SER A 101 -16.21 11.89 3.81
CA SER A 101 -17.15 12.23 4.88
C SER A 101 -18.46 11.49 4.67
N GLU A 102 -19.22 11.24 5.74
CA GLU A 102 -20.61 10.75 5.63
C GLU A 102 -21.50 11.77 4.90
N GLU A 103 -21.13 13.07 4.91
CA GLU A 103 -21.76 14.12 4.08
C GLU A 103 -21.67 13.81 2.58
N ASP A 104 -20.65 13.08 2.14
CA ASP A 104 -20.45 12.68 0.75
C ASP A 104 -20.12 11.20 0.62
N SER A 105 -21.00 10.37 1.18
CA SER A 105 -20.89 8.91 1.18
C SER A 105 -21.03 8.26 -0.20
N SER A 106 -21.38 9.02 -1.24
CA SER A 106 -21.61 8.53 -2.61
C SER A 106 -20.39 7.79 -3.20
N ARG A 107 -19.20 8.10 -2.68
CA ARG A 107 -17.91 7.54 -3.11
C ARG A 107 -17.20 6.77 -2.00
N LEU A 108 -17.93 6.32 -0.97
CA LEU A 108 -17.39 5.43 0.07
C LEU A 108 -17.81 4.00 -0.23
N TYR A 109 -16.85 3.10 -0.46
CA TYR A 109 -17.11 1.74 -0.89
C TYR A 109 -16.60 0.71 0.11
N GLY A 110 -17.39 -0.33 0.37
CA GLY A 110 -16.97 -1.43 1.24
C GLY A 110 -15.93 -2.31 0.55
N ILE A 111 -14.69 -2.34 1.06
CA ILE A 111 -13.65 -3.26 0.59
C ILE A 111 -13.11 -4.14 1.73
N ALA A 112 -12.48 -5.24 1.37
CA ALA A 112 -11.81 -6.12 2.32
C ALA A 112 -10.66 -5.41 3.05
N LYS A 113 -10.52 -5.64 4.36
CA LYS A 113 -9.46 -5.00 5.17
C LYS A 113 -8.06 -5.31 4.66
N GLU A 114 -7.78 -6.53 4.19
CA GLU A 114 -6.47 -6.87 3.62
C GLU A 114 -6.12 -6.06 2.36
N LEU A 115 -7.12 -5.80 1.50
CA LEU A 115 -6.94 -5.01 0.28
C LEU A 115 -6.70 -3.54 0.64
N HIS A 116 -7.48 -2.99 1.58
CA HIS A 116 -7.28 -1.63 2.06
C HIS A 116 -5.91 -1.45 2.71
N ALA A 117 -5.47 -2.38 3.56
CA ALA A 117 -4.17 -2.29 4.22
C ALA A 117 -3.01 -2.21 3.20
N MET A 118 -3.06 -3.04 2.16
CA MET A 118 -2.09 -2.97 1.06
C MET A 118 -2.24 -1.66 0.26
N LYS A 119 -3.47 -1.23 -0.03
CA LYS A 119 -3.75 0.03 -0.73
C LYS A 119 -3.14 1.22 0.00
N SER A 120 -3.43 1.40 1.29
CA SER A 120 -2.93 2.54 2.08
C SER A 120 -1.40 2.56 2.17
N ARG A 121 -0.77 1.37 2.22
CA ARG A 121 0.69 1.23 2.20
C ARG A 121 1.28 1.69 0.85
N LEU A 122 0.76 1.15 -0.25
CA LEU A 122 1.20 1.49 -1.60
C LEU A 122 0.92 2.96 -1.95
N TRP A 123 -0.20 3.50 -1.50
CA TRP A 123 -0.59 4.90 -1.73
C TRP A 123 0.44 5.88 -1.14
N GLU A 124 1.07 5.54 -0.02
CA GLU A 124 2.15 6.34 0.57
C GLU A 124 3.54 5.95 0.09
N GLY A 125 3.65 5.16 -0.98
CA GLY A 125 4.94 4.73 -1.53
C GLY A 125 5.76 3.87 -0.57
N ILE A 126 5.13 3.26 0.43
CA ILE A 126 5.77 2.31 1.35
C ILE A 126 5.81 0.94 0.63
N PRO A 127 6.96 0.26 0.53
CA PRO A 127 7.07 -0.99 -0.21
C PRO A 127 6.22 -2.09 0.44
N PRO A 128 5.54 -2.98 -0.31
CA PRO A 128 4.65 -4.02 0.23
C PRO A 128 5.24 -4.83 1.38
N LEU A 129 6.53 -5.19 1.25
CA LEU A 129 7.36 -5.79 2.29
C LEU A 129 8.75 -5.14 2.22
N SER A 130 9.42 -5.01 3.37
CA SER A 130 10.86 -4.69 3.37
C SER A 130 11.69 -5.91 2.97
N GLU A 131 12.90 -5.67 2.47
CA GLU A 131 13.85 -6.74 2.13
C GLU A 131 14.15 -7.65 3.32
N ARG A 132 14.27 -7.07 4.52
CA ARG A 132 14.38 -7.85 5.76
C ARG A 132 13.19 -8.78 5.93
N ARG A 133 11.97 -8.27 5.74
CA ARG A 133 10.76 -9.07 5.93
C ARG A 133 10.61 -10.16 4.88
N TRP A 134 11.03 -9.90 3.65
CA TRP A 134 11.12 -10.89 2.59
C TRP A 134 11.99 -12.09 2.99
N GLN A 135 13.19 -11.81 3.51
CA GLN A 135 14.14 -12.82 4.00
C GLN A 135 13.60 -13.57 5.24
N GLU A 136 13.01 -12.87 6.20
CA GLU A 136 12.39 -13.49 7.39
C GLU A 136 11.25 -14.46 7.03
N LEU A 137 10.48 -14.13 5.99
CA LEU A 137 9.41 -14.97 5.46
C LEU A 137 9.93 -16.06 4.51
N LYS A 138 11.24 -16.06 4.21
CA LYS A 138 11.92 -17.06 3.38
C LYS A 138 11.25 -17.24 2.02
N PHE A 139 10.86 -16.13 1.39
CA PHE A 139 10.14 -16.18 0.12
C PHE A 139 10.99 -16.61 -1.07
N ASP A 140 12.32 -16.60 -0.93
CA ASP A 140 13.26 -17.22 -1.87
C ASP A 140 13.29 -18.76 -1.78
N GLU A 141 12.78 -19.35 -0.69
CA GLU A 141 12.76 -20.80 -0.53
C GLU A 141 11.64 -21.43 -1.40
N PRO A 142 11.91 -22.51 -2.16
CA PRO A 142 10.91 -23.14 -3.04
C PRO A 142 9.61 -23.54 -2.34
N GLY A 143 9.67 -23.88 -1.05
CA GLY A 143 8.51 -24.23 -0.24
C GLY A 143 7.52 -23.07 -0.03
N ASN A 144 7.99 -21.82 -0.13
CA ASN A 144 7.19 -20.62 0.09
C ASN A 144 6.78 -19.91 -1.20
N PHE A 145 7.09 -20.47 -2.37
CA PHE A 145 6.74 -19.92 -3.69
C PHE A 145 5.29 -19.41 -3.78
N LYS A 146 4.33 -20.24 -3.35
CA LYS A 146 2.90 -19.89 -3.37
C LYS A 146 2.55 -18.72 -2.46
N ALA A 147 3.26 -18.56 -1.34
CA ALA A 147 3.07 -17.43 -0.45
C ALA A 147 3.60 -16.14 -1.10
N ALA A 148 4.78 -16.19 -1.72
CA ALA A 148 5.35 -15.07 -2.47
C ALA A 148 4.43 -14.61 -3.61
N CYS A 149 3.93 -15.54 -4.44
CA CYS A 149 2.98 -15.21 -5.51
C CYS A 149 1.71 -14.51 -5.03
N ARG A 150 1.23 -14.83 -3.81
CA ARG A 150 0.06 -14.14 -3.23
C ARG A 150 0.35 -12.68 -2.87
N TYR A 151 1.59 -12.34 -2.53
CA TYR A 151 1.98 -10.94 -2.33
C TYR A 151 2.00 -10.16 -3.65
N PHE A 152 2.55 -10.74 -4.73
CA PHE A 152 2.47 -10.13 -6.06
C PHE A 152 1.02 -9.89 -6.48
N ALA A 153 0.17 -10.92 -6.34
CA ALA A 153 -1.25 -10.82 -6.63
C ALA A 153 -1.95 -9.74 -5.78
N MET A 154 -1.64 -9.61 -4.49
CA MET A 154 -2.24 -8.59 -3.62
C MET A 154 -1.84 -7.16 -4.04
N VAL A 155 -0.59 -6.95 -4.46
CA VAL A 155 -0.14 -5.66 -4.99
C VAL A 155 -0.87 -5.35 -6.30
N ILE A 156 -0.97 -6.31 -7.21
CA ILE A 156 -1.70 -6.18 -8.47
C ILE A 156 -3.20 -5.90 -8.19
N ASP A 157 -3.82 -6.61 -7.24
CA ASP A 157 -5.22 -6.46 -6.82
C ASP A 157 -5.53 -5.02 -6.42
N VAL A 158 -4.61 -4.31 -5.75
CA VAL A 158 -4.79 -2.88 -5.43
C VAL A 158 -5.03 -2.05 -6.70
N PHE A 159 -4.23 -2.24 -7.74
CA PHE A 159 -4.39 -1.48 -8.97
C PHE A 159 -5.54 -1.98 -9.83
N VAL A 160 -5.88 -3.28 -9.78
CA VAL A 160 -7.13 -3.79 -10.37
C VAL A 160 -8.32 -3.06 -9.74
N TYR A 161 -8.34 -2.90 -8.40
CA TYR A 161 -9.40 -2.17 -7.70
C TYR A 161 -9.48 -0.71 -8.14
N LEU A 162 -8.35 -0.01 -8.10
CA LEU A 162 -8.26 1.41 -8.46
C LEU A 162 -8.66 1.67 -9.92
N ASN A 163 -8.41 0.70 -10.81
CA ASN A 163 -8.77 0.77 -12.22
C ASN A 163 -10.14 0.21 -12.58
N THR A 164 -10.92 -0.33 -11.63
CA THR A 164 -12.31 -0.68 -11.94
C THR A 164 -13.06 0.58 -12.41
N PRO A 165 -13.98 0.49 -13.40
CA PRO A 165 -14.67 1.67 -13.92
C PRO A 165 -15.34 2.52 -12.83
N ARG A 166 -15.88 1.87 -11.80
CA ARG A 166 -16.49 2.51 -10.64
C ARG A 166 -15.47 3.30 -9.81
N THR A 167 -14.37 2.67 -9.41
CA THR A 167 -13.36 3.30 -8.54
C THR A 167 -12.58 4.39 -9.29
N LYS A 168 -12.16 4.11 -10.52
CA LYS A 168 -11.48 5.09 -11.39
C LYS A 168 -12.36 6.32 -11.64
N GLY A 169 -13.64 6.12 -11.95
CA GLY A 169 -14.60 7.21 -12.11
C GLY A 169 -14.78 8.05 -10.83
N ALA A 170 -14.83 7.39 -9.68
CA ALA A 170 -14.97 8.07 -8.39
C ALA A 170 -13.70 8.81 -7.94
N LEU A 171 -12.50 8.29 -8.24
CA LEU A 171 -11.22 9.01 -8.07
C LEU A 171 -11.23 10.30 -8.90
N ARG A 172 -11.54 10.19 -10.19
CA ARG A 172 -11.61 11.34 -11.11
C ARG A 172 -12.63 12.37 -10.63
N GLN A 173 -13.81 11.93 -10.21
CA GLN A 173 -14.85 12.82 -9.71
C GLN A 173 -14.41 13.53 -8.42
N THR A 174 -13.83 12.80 -7.47
CA THR A 174 -13.32 13.37 -6.21
C THR A 174 -12.24 14.42 -6.48
N PHE A 175 -11.27 14.10 -7.35
CA PHE A 175 -10.25 15.03 -7.79
C PHE A 175 -10.86 16.29 -8.41
N ASN A 176 -11.81 16.14 -9.35
CA ASN A 176 -12.42 17.27 -10.06
C ASN A 176 -13.24 18.17 -9.14
N LEU A 177 -13.90 17.60 -8.12
CA LEU A 177 -14.62 18.38 -7.10
C LEU A 177 -13.65 19.18 -6.23
N ILE A 178 -12.53 18.58 -5.80
CA ILE A 178 -11.47 19.29 -5.06
C ILE A 178 -10.88 20.41 -5.92
N TRP A 179 -10.61 20.11 -7.19
CA TRP A 179 -10.13 21.09 -8.16
C TRP A 179 -11.05 22.31 -8.25
N ASP A 180 -12.37 22.12 -8.24
CA ASP A 180 -13.34 23.22 -8.29
C ASP A 180 -13.27 24.12 -7.06
N HIS A 181 -13.15 23.54 -5.86
CA HIS A 181 -12.96 24.30 -4.62
C HIS A 181 -11.64 25.08 -4.65
N LEU A 182 -10.56 24.43 -5.10
CA LEU A 182 -9.26 25.07 -5.26
C LEU A 182 -9.28 26.18 -6.31
N ARG A 183 -10.11 26.08 -7.35
CA ARG A 183 -10.25 27.13 -8.37
C ARG A 183 -10.86 28.41 -7.79
N VAL A 184 -11.87 28.27 -6.93
CA VAL A 184 -12.46 29.42 -6.22
C VAL A 184 -11.41 30.06 -5.32
N TYR A 185 -10.70 29.25 -4.54
CA TYR A 185 -9.62 29.74 -3.69
C TYR A 185 -8.52 30.45 -4.49
N GLU A 186 -8.05 29.86 -5.59
CA GLU A 186 -7.03 30.44 -6.48
C GLU A 186 -7.44 31.83 -7.01
N GLN A 187 -8.67 31.97 -7.49
CA GLN A 187 -9.19 33.24 -8.00
C GLN A 187 -9.24 34.30 -6.89
N THR A 188 -9.68 33.88 -5.71
CA THR A 188 -9.79 34.74 -4.53
C THR A 188 -8.43 35.21 -4.03
N LEU A 189 -7.47 34.29 -3.95
CA LEU A 189 -6.10 34.58 -3.51
C LEU A 189 -5.39 35.53 -4.49
N ASN A 190 -5.49 35.28 -5.80
CA ASN A 190 -4.88 36.15 -6.79
C ASN A 190 -5.53 37.55 -6.82
N ALA A 191 -6.82 37.66 -6.51
CA ALA A 191 -7.48 38.96 -6.32
C ALA A 191 -6.91 39.70 -5.09
N LYS A 192 -6.70 38.99 -3.98
CA LYS A 192 -6.06 39.54 -2.78
C LYS A 192 -4.62 40.01 -3.06
N ARG A 193 -3.79 39.18 -3.71
CA ARG A 193 -2.43 39.54 -4.11
C ARG A 193 -2.38 40.80 -4.97
N ARG A 194 -3.36 40.97 -5.86
CA ARG A 194 -3.49 42.15 -6.72
C ARG A 194 -3.82 43.40 -5.93
N GLU A 195 -4.70 43.31 -4.94
CA GLU A 195 -5.10 44.45 -4.10
C GLU A 195 -4.00 44.84 -3.09
N ASP A 196 -3.32 43.86 -2.49
CA ASP A 196 -2.23 44.08 -1.54
C ASP A 196 -0.94 44.62 -2.22
N SER A 197 -0.85 44.49 -3.55
CA SER A 197 0.32 44.93 -4.33
C SER A 197 0.35 46.46 -4.53
N THR A 198 1.26 47.14 -3.84
CA THR A 198 1.43 48.61 -3.93
C THR A 198 1.82 49.11 -5.32
N ASP A 199 2.59 48.31 -6.07
CA ASP A 199 3.21 48.74 -7.33
C ASP A 199 2.52 48.11 -8.56
N GLY A 200 1.40 47.41 -8.35
CA GLY A 200 0.68 46.62 -9.37
C GLY A 200 1.42 45.37 -9.87
N VAL A 201 2.62 45.08 -9.35
CA VAL A 201 3.42 43.90 -9.70
C VAL A 201 3.19 42.80 -8.67
N TYR A 202 2.53 41.72 -9.08
CA TYR A 202 2.33 40.52 -8.29
C TYR A 202 2.47 39.26 -9.15
N GLN A 203 2.82 38.14 -8.53
CA GLN A 203 2.89 36.85 -9.21
C GLN A 203 1.59 36.07 -8.97
N GLU A 204 0.91 35.68 -10.05
CA GLU A 204 -0.24 34.79 -9.95
C GLU A 204 0.19 33.35 -9.61
N VAL A 205 -0.54 32.71 -8.71
CA VAL A 205 -0.37 31.27 -8.43
C VAL A 205 -1.47 30.49 -9.12
N SER A 206 -1.13 29.30 -9.59
CA SER A 206 -2.10 28.31 -10.06
C SER A 206 -2.18 27.15 -9.08
N VAL A 207 -3.01 27.28 -8.04
CA VAL A 207 -3.27 26.24 -7.04
C VAL A 207 -3.91 25.01 -7.70
N THR A 208 -4.76 25.21 -8.70
CA THR A 208 -5.34 24.14 -9.52
C THR A 208 -4.28 23.40 -10.36
N GLY A 209 -3.30 24.13 -10.88
CA GLY A 209 -2.14 23.56 -11.57
C GLY A 209 -1.21 22.80 -10.62
N LEU A 210 -1.00 23.31 -9.41
CA LEU A 210 -0.27 22.62 -8.34
C LEU A 210 -0.98 21.30 -7.97
N TRP A 211 -2.30 21.31 -7.77
CA TRP A 211 -3.08 20.10 -7.46
C TRP A 211 -2.94 19.01 -8.52
N TYR A 212 -3.09 19.38 -9.79
CA TYR A 212 -2.90 18.45 -10.90
C TYR A 212 -1.46 17.91 -10.97
N SER A 213 -0.45 18.79 -10.88
CA SER A 213 0.95 18.39 -10.90
C SER A 213 1.29 17.43 -9.74
N TYR A 214 0.77 17.69 -8.54
CA TYR A 214 0.97 16.85 -7.37
C TYR A 214 0.35 15.46 -7.55
N ILE A 215 -0.93 15.39 -7.90
CA ILE A 215 -1.64 14.10 -8.04
C ILE A 215 -1.05 13.26 -9.16
N ARG A 216 -0.68 13.87 -10.28
CA ARG A 216 0.01 13.16 -11.35
C ARG A 216 1.34 12.58 -10.89
N ALA A 217 2.18 13.40 -10.25
CA ALA A 217 3.46 12.95 -9.73
C ALA A 217 3.31 11.85 -8.65
N HIS A 218 2.29 11.95 -7.81
CA HIS A 218 1.95 10.94 -6.81
C HIS A 218 1.54 9.61 -7.45
N TYR A 219 0.65 9.65 -8.45
CA TYR A 219 0.23 8.44 -9.18
C TYR A 219 1.40 7.78 -9.93
N ASP A 220 2.25 8.57 -10.58
CA ASP A 220 3.46 8.06 -11.25
C ASP A 220 4.34 7.32 -10.23
N LEU A 221 4.65 7.96 -9.09
CA LEU A 221 5.51 7.38 -8.05
C LEU A 221 4.95 6.07 -7.50
N ILE A 222 3.67 6.02 -7.10
CA ILE A 222 3.11 4.80 -6.49
C ILE A 222 3.02 3.66 -7.51
N CYS A 223 2.79 3.96 -8.80
CA CYS A 223 2.78 2.96 -9.85
C CYS A 223 4.19 2.45 -10.16
N GLU A 224 5.19 3.34 -10.21
CA GLU A 224 6.59 3.00 -10.44
C GLU A 224 7.14 2.14 -9.29
N ASN A 225 6.95 2.57 -8.04
CA ASN A 225 7.43 1.84 -6.86
C ASN A 225 6.80 0.46 -6.74
N ALA A 226 5.47 0.35 -6.92
CA ALA A 226 4.77 -0.93 -6.83
C ALA A 226 5.17 -1.88 -7.97
N HIS A 227 5.28 -1.36 -9.20
CA HIS A 227 5.68 -2.15 -10.36
C HIS A 227 7.12 -2.64 -10.22
N HIS A 228 8.04 -1.75 -9.84
CA HIS A 228 9.43 -2.09 -9.61
C HIS A 228 9.57 -3.20 -8.56
N TRP A 229 8.93 -3.03 -7.39
CA TRP A 229 8.93 -4.04 -6.33
C TRP A 229 8.44 -5.40 -6.83
N VAL A 230 7.32 -5.44 -7.56
CA VAL A 230 6.80 -6.71 -8.11
C VAL A 230 7.79 -7.34 -9.10
N THR A 231 8.33 -6.56 -10.04
CA THR A 231 9.22 -7.11 -11.07
C THR A 231 10.56 -7.58 -10.52
N GLU A 232 11.15 -6.84 -9.59
CA GLU A 232 12.43 -7.20 -8.96
C GLU A 232 12.33 -8.54 -8.22
N HIS A 233 11.33 -8.69 -7.36
CA HIS A 233 11.15 -9.90 -6.57
C HIS A 233 10.63 -11.09 -7.40
N LEU A 234 9.87 -10.83 -8.48
CA LEU A 234 9.54 -11.87 -9.46
C LEU A 234 10.79 -12.41 -10.15
N ASP A 235 11.72 -11.54 -10.55
CA ASP A 235 12.95 -11.93 -11.22
C ASP A 235 13.88 -12.70 -10.26
N GLN A 236 13.98 -12.28 -9.00
CA GLN A 236 14.72 -13.01 -7.94
C GLN A 236 14.24 -14.45 -7.77
N ILE A 237 12.91 -14.69 -7.78
CA ILE A 237 12.35 -16.06 -7.70
C ILE A 237 12.47 -16.81 -9.02
N ARG A 238 12.36 -16.11 -10.16
CA ARG A 238 12.37 -16.73 -11.48
C ARG A 238 13.73 -17.34 -11.82
N GLU A 239 14.81 -16.64 -11.54
CA GLU A 239 16.16 -17.03 -11.96
C GLU A 239 16.55 -18.44 -11.46
N PRO A 240 16.41 -18.78 -10.16
CA PRO A 240 16.68 -20.14 -9.68
C PRO A 240 15.81 -21.22 -10.33
N ILE A 241 14.55 -20.91 -10.63
CA ILE A 241 13.60 -21.87 -11.22
C ILE A 241 13.96 -22.15 -12.69
N VAL A 242 14.32 -21.11 -13.45
CA VAL A 242 14.78 -21.26 -14.84
C VAL A 242 16.09 -22.01 -14.90
N HIS A 243 17.02 -21.72 -13.98
CA HIS A 243 18.27 -22.47 -13.86
C HIS A 243 18.01 -23.94 -13.49
N GLU A 244 17.11 -24.23 -12.55
CA GLU A 244 16.75 -25.60 -12.18
C GLU A 244 16.11 -26.36 -13.35
N LEU A 245 15.27 -25.68 -14.15
CA LEU A 245 14.67 -26.26 -15.35
C LEU A 245 15.74 -26.63 -16.39
N ALA A 246 16.74 -25.76 -16.60
CA ALA A 246 17.84 -26.00 -17.52
C ALA A 246 18.68 -27.23 -17.13
N CYS A 247 18.90 -27.44 -15.83
CA CYS A 247 19.71 -28.56 -15.32
C CYS A 247 18.93 -29.88 -15.21
N HIS A 248 17.61 -29.87 -15.38
CA HIS A 248 16.77 -31.04 -15.14
C HIS A 248 16.59 -31.88 -16.41
N HIS A 249 17.13 -33.10 -16.41
CA HIS A 249 16.98 -34.07 -17.50
C HIS A 249 15.95 -35.15 -17.14
N PRO A 250 14.82 -35.28 -17.87
CA PRO A 250 13.81 -36.29 -17.58
C PRO A 250 14.26 -37.70 -18.01
N ASP A 251 13.97 -38.72 -17.19
CA ASP A 251 14.55 -40.07 -17.31
C ASP A 251 14.14 -40.91 -18.53
N ASN A 252 13.03 -40.59 -19.23
CA ASN A 252 12.58 -41.09 -20.56
C ASN A 252 11.05 -41.09 -20.68
N SER A 253 10.42 -39.91 -20.63
CA SER A 253 8.99 -39.82 -20.88
C SER A 253 8.74 -38.91 -22.08
N LYS A 254 7.95 -39.37 -23.05
CA LYS A 254 7.43 -38.50 -24.13
C LYS A 254 6.60 -37.31 -23.60
N ASN A 255 6.23 -37.36 -22.32
CA ASN A 255 5.53 -36.33 -21.58
C ASN A 255 6.41 -35.92 -20.40
N GLY A 256 6.69 -34.64 -20.17
CA GLY A 256 7.56 -34.19 -19.07
C GLY A 256 7.21 -34.79 -17.69
N ASP A 257 8.24 -35.05 -16.88
CA ASP A 257 8.06 -35.68 -15.56
C ASP A 257 7.36 -34.74 -14.55
N SER A 258 7.15 -35.21 -13.31
CA SER A 258 6.47 -34.39 -12.29
C SER A 258 7.26 -33.15 -11.90
N LYS A 259 8.59 -33.21 -11.90
CA LYS A 259 9.46 -32.11 -11.50
C LYS A 259 9.48 -31.02 -12.57
N GLN A 260 9.67 -31.42 -13.83
CA GLN A 260 9.61 -30.52 -14.98
C GLN A 260 8.25 -29.82 -15.07
N ARG A 261 7.14 -30.56 -14.85
CA ARG A 261 5.80 -29.96 -14.81
C ARG A 261 5.63 -28.98 -13.65
N ASP A 262 6.18 -29.26 -12.47
CA ASP A 262 6.14 -28.33 -11.33
C ASP A 262 6.88 -27.03 -11.65
N LEU A 263 8.09 -27.12 -12.20
CA LEU A 263 8.89 -25.95 -12.60
C LEU A 263 8.18 -25.12 -13.67
N MET A 264 7.61 -25.76 -14.70
CA MET A 264 6.84 -25.08 -15.74
C MET A 264 5.59 -24.38 -15.17
N ASN A 265 4.84 -25.04 -14.27
CA ASN A 265 3.69 -24.39 -13.62
C ASN A 265 4.13 -23.15 -12.80
N LYS A 266 5.27 -23.22 -12.11
CA LYS A 266 5.81 -22.08 -11.36
C LYS A 266 6.18 -20.93 -12.31
N ILE A 267 6.85 -21.22 -13.43
CA ILE A 267 7.19 -20.19 -14.42
C ILE A 267 5.93 -19.58 -15.03
N ASP A 268 4.92 -20.39 -15.37
CA ASP A 268 3.63 -19.89 -15.87
C ASP A 268 2.96 -18.93 -14.88
N GLU A 269 2.98 -19.24 -13.58
CA GLU A 269 2.44 -18.36 -12.53
C GLU A 269 3.23 -17.05 -12.38
N LEU A 270 4.56 -17.10 -12.48
CA LEU A 270 5.38 -15.89 -12.49
C LEU A 270 5.11 -15.05 -13.75
N ASN A 271 4.96 -15.69 -14.91
CA ASN A 271 4.65 -15.04 -16.17
C ASN A 271 3.28 -14.37 -16.14
N GLU A 272 2.27 -14.99 -15.52
CA GLU A 272 0.95 -14.39 -15.34
C GLU A 272 1.00 -13.15 -14.43
N ASN A 273 1.72 -13.22 -13.31
CA ASN A 273 1.91 -12.08 -12.42
C ASN A 273 2.67 -10.95 -13.11
N THR A 274 3.74 -11.25 -13.85
CA THR A 274 4.47 -10.26 -14.67
C THR A 274 3.56 -9.63 -15.71
N PHE A 275 2.80 -10.46 -16.43
CA PHE A 275 1.89 -10.00 -17.45
C PHE A 275 0.90 -8.98 -16.89
N LYS A 276 0.26 -9.31 -15.76
CA LYS A 276 -0.71 -8.43 -15.08
C LYS A 276 -0.05 -7.19 -14.49
N ALA A 277 1.09 -7.31 -13.84
CA ALA A 277 1.81 -6.18 -13.27
C ALA A 277 2.12 -5.11 -14.33
N ASP A 278 2.57 -5.53 -15.51
CA ASP A 278 3.05 -4.62 -16.56
C ASP A 278 1.97 -3.66 -17.08
N PHE A 279 0.74 -4.14 -17.32
CA PHE A 279 -0.33 -3.28 -17.82
C PHE A 279 -1.29 -2.76 -16.74
N MET A 280 -1.42 -3.44 -15.60
CA MET A 280 -2.43 -3.12 -14.57
C MET A 280 -1.92 -2.17 -13.49
N ILE A 281 -0.62 -2.20 -13.13
CA ILE A 281 -0.05 -1.27 -12.16
C ILE A 281 0.15 0.09 -12.83
N PHE A 282 -0.94 0.84 -12.96
CA PHE A 282 -1.00 2.08 -13.70
C PHE A 282 -2.23 2.89 -13.28
N MET A 283 -2.10 4.20 -13.13
CA MET A 283 -3.20 5.10 -12.75
C MET A 283 -3.24 6.31 -13.68
N PRO A 284 -4.04 6.28 -14.75
CA PRO A 284 -4.10 7.39 -15.68
C PRO A 284 -4.94 8.55 -15.13
N THR A 285 -4.56 9.77 -15.54
CA THR A 285 -5.26 11.03 -15.22
C THR A 285 -6.21 11.49 -16.33
N ASP A 286 -6.62 10.60 -17.23
CA ASP A 286 -7.54 10.93 -18.32
C ASP A 286 -8.91 11.40 -17.78
N GLY A 287 -9.38 12.55 -18.27
CA GLY A 287 -10.60 13.23 -17.81
C GLY A 287 -10.47 14.00 -16.49
N TYR A 288 -9.26 14.10 -15.91
CA TYR A 288 -9.00 14.97 -14.77
C TYR A 288 -8.86 16.41 -15.25
N LYS A 289 -9.42 17.37 -14.49
CA LYS A 289 -9.24 18.80 -14.78
C LYS A 289 -7.76 19.18 -14.67
N GLY A 290 -7.21 19.75 -15.74
CA GLY A 290 -5.77 20.02 -15.88
C GLY A 290 -5.05 19.05 -16.81
N ASP A 291 -5.62 17.88 -17.09
CA ASP A 291 -5.16 17.00 -18.16
C ASP A 291 -5.76 17.42 -19.52
N ARG A 292 -5.06 17.07 -20.61
CA ARG A 292 -5.51 17.29 -21.99
C ARG A 292 -6.30 16.09 -22.53
N LEU A 293 -6.17 14.92 -21.92
CA LEU A 293 -6.79 13.69 -22.41
C LEU A 293 -8.23 13.55 -21.90
N PRO A 294 -9.21 13.28 -22.78
CA PRO A 294 -10.57 12.95 -22.34
C PRO A 294 -10.59 11.57 -21.68
N ALA A 295 -11.59 11.34 -20.83
CA ALA A 295 -11.82 10.02 -20.24
C ALA A 295 -12.14 8.98 -21.33
N LYS A 296 -11.50 7.81 -21.28
CA LYS A 296 -11.66 6.73 -22.30
C LYS A 296 -12.22 5.41 -21.76
N ASP A 297 -12.76 5.41 -20.54
CA ASP A 297 -13.14 4.17 -19.85
C ASP A 297 -14.24 3.37 -20.56
N THR A 298 -15.09 4.05 -21.32
CA THR A 298 -16.24 3.46 -22.02
C THR A 298 -15.92 3.07 -23.46
N ASP A 299 -14.72 3.40 -23.95
CA ASP A 299 -14.35 3.14 -25.33
C ASP A 299 -14.16 1.64 -25.58
N LEU A 300 -14.84 1.12 -26.59
CA LEU A 300 -14.74 -0.27 -27.00
C LEU A 300 -13.41 -0.55 -27.70
N LEU A 301 -13.01 -1.82 -27.72
CA LEU A 301 -11.87 -2.27 -28.50
C LEU A 301 -12.13 -2.01 -29.99
N THR A 302 -11.15 -1.40 -30.66
CA THR A 302 -11.18 -1.19 -32.11
C THR A 302 -10.68 -2.44 -32.86
N PRO A 303 -10.95 -2.58 -34.18
CA PRO A 303 -10.40 -3.69 -34.97
C PRO A 303 -8.89 -3.84 -34.90
N ALA A 304 -8.14 -2.73 -34.73
CA ALA A 304 -6.69 -2.75 -34.55
C ALA A 304 -6.30 -3.54 -33.28
N HIS A 305 -7.03 -3.32 -32.18
CA HIS A 305 -6.88 -4.06 -30.94
C HIS A 305 -7.43 -5.49 -31.01
N MET A 306 -8.08 -5.90 -32.11
CA MET A 306 -8.60 -7.27 -32.31
C MET A 306 -7.69 -8.15 -33.16
N ARG A 307 -6.64 -7.58 -33.79
CA ARG A 307 -5.64 -8.33 -34.58
C ARG A 307 -4.97 -9.45 -33.77
N GLU A 308 -4.51 -10.51 -34.41
CA GLU A 308 -3.87 -11.63 -33.69
C GLU A 308 -2.52 -11.22 -33.04
N PHE A 309 -1.80 -10.31 -33.68
CA PHE A 309 -0.48 -9.81 -33.27
C PHE A 309 -0.42 -8.28 -33.34
N GLN A 310 0.45 -7.71 -32.51
CA GLN A 310 0.81 -6.30 -32.54
C GLN A 310 2.29 -6.17 -32.92
N GLN A 311 2.53 -5.86 -34.19
CA GLN A 311 3.88 -5.76 -34.78
C GLN A 311 4.55 -4.42 -34.50
N ASP A 312 3.76 -3.37 -34.32
CA ASP A 312 4.25 -2.04 -33.97
C ASP A 312 4.46 -1.92 -32.47
N PRO A 313 5.40 -1.08 -31.99
CA PRO A 313 5.55 -0.77 -30.58
C PRO A 313 4.24 -0.30 -29.94
N ILE A 314 4.05 -0.60 -28.66
CA ILE A 314 2.82 -0.23 -27.94
C ILE A 314 2.71 1.30 -27.84
N ALA A 315 1.57 1.85 -28.27
CA ALA A 315 1.24 3.25 -28.09
C ALA A 315 0.62 3.50 -26.71
N TYR A 316 0.82 4.71 -26.17
CA TYR A 316 0.20 5.08 -24.90
C TYR A 316 -1.33 5.03 -24.98
N SER A 317 -1.95 4.38 -24.00
CA SER A 317 -3.39 4.39 -23.79
C SER A 317 -3.74 4.48 -22.30
N ALA A 318 -4.78 5.25 -21.99
CA ALA A 318 -5.38 5.34 -20.66
C ALA A 318 -6.52 4.32 -20.43
N ASN A 319 -6.94 3.62 -21.49
CA ASN A 319 -7.96 2.58 -21.42
C ASN A 319 -7.30 1.23 -21.06
N MET A 320 -7.71 0.63 -19.94
CA MET A 320 -7.08 -0.60 -19.44
C MET A 320 -7.31 -1.80 -20.35
N MET A 321 -8.46 -1.89 -21.03
CA MET A 321 -8.73 -2.97 -21.97
C MET A 321 -7.83 -2.87 -23.19
N TRP A 322 -7.59 -1.65 -23.69
CA TRP A 322 -6.68 -1.42 -24.82
C TRP A 322 -5.24 -1.76 -24.43
N ARG A 323 -4.77 -1.26 -23.28
CA ARG A 323 -3.43 -1.60 -22.74
C ARG A 323 -3.24 -3.10 -22.62
N ALA A 324 -4.20 -3.82 -22.03
CA ALA A 324 -4.14 -5.27 -21.86
C ALA A 324 -4.10 -6.00 -23.21
N ALA A 325 -4.95 -5.59 -24.17
CA ALA A 325 -5.00 -6.19 -25.49
C ALA A 325 -3.70 -5.98 -26.27
N ASP A 326 -3.20 -4.74 -26.32
CA ASP A 326 -1.98 -4.39 -27.03
C ASP A 326 -0.76 -5.09 -26.43
N TYR A 327 -0.64 -5.07 -25.10
CA TYR A 327 0.45 -5.73 -24.39
C TYR A 327 0.43 -7.26 -24.60
N SER A 328 -0.75 -7.91 -24.49
CA SER A 328 -0.91 -9.35 -24.80
C SER A 328 -0.41 -9.73 -26.19
N LYS A 329 -0.85 -8.96 -27.19
CA LYS A 329 -0.55 -9.23 -28.59
C LYS A 329 0.89 -8.90 -28.92
N ARG A 330 1.47 -7.91 -28.23
CA ARG A 330 2.87 -7.54 -28.37
C ARG A 330 3.78 -8.60 -27.80
N VAL A 331 3.53 -9.09 -26.58
CA VAL A 331 4.30 -10.18 -25.97
C VAL A 331 4.22 -11.44 -26.83
N LYS A 332 3.03 -11.80 -27.36
CA LYS A 332 2.88 -12.96 -28.24
C LYS A 332 3.69 -12.82 -29.55
N TYR A 333 3.72 -11.61 -30.12
CA TYR A 333 4.52 -11.33 -31.32
C TYR A 333 6.02 -11.41 -31.03
N LEU A 334 6.48 -10.69 -30.00
CA LEU A 334 7.89 -10.64 -29.62
C LEU A 334 8.39 -12.01 -29.18
N GLY A 335 7.61 -12.79 -28.42
CA GLY A 335 8.01 -14.14 -28.00
C GLY A 335 8.25 -15.09 -29.18
N ARG A 336 7.45 -14.97 -30.26
CA ARG A 336 7.69 -15.73 -31.50
C ARG A 336 8.91 -15.24 -32.26
N LYS A 337 9.16 -13.92 -32.24
CA LYS A 337 10.32 -13.30 -32.88
C LYS A 337 11.61 -13.72 -32.16
N GLU A 338 11.69 -13.51 -30.85
CA GLU A 338 12.82 -13.90 -30.00
C GLU A 338 13.12 -15.39 -30.10
N MET A 339 12.08 -16.23 -30.08
CA MET A 339 12.25 -17.67 -30.28
C MET A 339 12.95 -17.97 -31.59
N ARG A 340 12.45 -17.41 -32.71
CA ARG A 340 13.03 -17.66 -34.04
C ARG A 340 14.48 -17.18 -34.10
N GLU A 341 14.76 -15.98 -33.61
CA GLU A 341 16.11 -15.41 -33.62
C GLU A 341 17.09 -16.21 -32.76
N ASN A 342 16.64 -16.74 -31.63
CA ASN A 342 17.44 -17.65 -30.80
C ASN A 342 17.68 -18.99 -31.51
N CYS A 343 16.65 -19.60 -32.14
CA CYS A 343 16.82 -20.82 -32.93
C CYS A 343 17.86 -20.64 -34.05
N GLU A 344 17.83 -19.50 -34.74
CA GLU A 344 18.77 -19.18 -35.81
C GLU A 344 20.19 -18.98 -35.29
N ARG A 345 20.36 -18.35 -34.12
CA ARG A 345 21.66 -18.14 -33.46
C ARG A 345 22.31 -19.44 -32.99
N GLU A 346 21.52 -20.34 -32.42
CA GLU A 346 22.01 -21.63 -31.88
C GLU A 346 22.06 -22.76 -32.95
N ASP A 347 21.93 -22.43 -34.24
CA ASP A 347 21.90 -23.36 -35.39
C ASP A 347 20.91 -24.53 -35.25
N TYR A 348 19.78 -24.28 -34.57
CA TYR A 348 18.72 -25.24 -34.29
C TYR A 348 17.81 -25.45 -35.51
N ARG A 349 18.37 -26.00 -36.61
CA ARG A 349 17.66 -26.14 -37.91
C ARG A 349 16.48 -27.12 -37.92
N SER A 350 16.36 -27.97 -36.90
CA SER A 350 15.35 -29.04 -36.79
C SER A 350 14.46 -28.91 -35.54
N TRP A 351 13.97 -27.72 -35.21
CA TRP A 351 13.06 -27.47 -34.07
C TRP A 351 11.81 -28.38 -34.03
N GLY A 352 11.38 -28.86 -35.20
CA GLY A 352 10.23 -29.78 -35.33
C GLY A 352 10.52 -31.21 -34.85
N ASP A 353 11.79 -31.61 -34.74
CA ASP A 353 12.20 -32.98 -34.39
C ASP A 353 12.53 -33.13 -32.90
N VAL A 354 12.67 -32.01 -32.18
CA VAL A 354 13.00 -31.98 -30.75
C VAL A 354 11.74 -32.16 -29.91
N PRO A 355 11.69 -33.12 -28.97
CA PRO A 355 10.56 -33.32 -28.08
C PRO A 355 10.17 -32.04 -27.34
N ASP A 356 8.88 -31.81 -27.09
CA ASP A 356 8.39 -30.63 -26.36
C ASP A 356 8.88 -30.55 -24.91
N ASN A 357 9.34 -31.67 -24.36
CA ASN A 357 9.88 -31.77 -23.01
C ASN A 357 11.41 -31.75 -22.96
N ASP A 358 12.07 -31.43 -24.07
CA ASP A 358 13.50 -31.21 -24.08
C ASP A 358 13.89 -30.00 -23.20
N PRO A 359 14.86 -30.14 -22.27
CA PRO A 359 15.23 -29.07 -21.35
C PRO A 359 15.76 -27.81 -22.06
N GLU A 360 16.49 -27.97 -23.16
CA GLU A 360 17.05 -26.85 -23.91
C GLU A 360 15.96 -26.10 -24.68
N LYS A 361 15.03 -26.84 -25.31
CA LYS A 361 13.84 -26.27 -25.95
C LYS A 361 12.98 -25.47 -24.96
N LEU A 362 12.76 -26.01 -23.76
CA LEU A 362 12.00 -25.34 -22.70
C LEU A 362 12.75 -24.12 -22.16
N LEU A 363 14.06 -24.23 -21.95
CA LEU A 363 14.88 -23.10 -21.52
C LEU A 363 14.80 -21.95 -22.53
N LEU A 364 15.00 -22.24 -23.81
CA LEU A 364 14.93 -21.24 -24.87
C LEU A 364 13.54 -20.59 -24.92
N HIS A 365 12.48 -21.40 -24.78
CA HIS A 365 11.12 -20.87 -24.70
C HIS A 365 10.92 -19.87 -23.58
N ASN A 366 11.40 -20.21 -22.38
CA ASN A 366 11.24 -19.36 -21.22
C ASN A 366 12.08 -18.08 -21.34
N ILE A 367 13.34 -18.17 -21.80
CA ILE A 367 14.19 -16.99 -22.03
C ILE A 367 13.56 -16.06 -23.08
N SER A 368 13.14 -16.59 -24.23
CA SER A 368 12.48 -15.80 -25.28
C SER A 368 11.20 -15.12 -24.78
N LEU A 369 10.43 -15.77 -23.90
CA LEU A 369 9.24 -15.16 -23.31
C LEU A 369 9.60 -14.05 -22.30
N ILE A 370 10.62 -14.26 -21.46
CA ILE A 370 11.12 -13.25 -20.51
C ILE A 370 11.60 -12.00 -21.26
N ASP A 371 12.38 -12.18 -22.32
CA ASP A 371 12.88 -11.06 -23.13
C ASP A 371 11.74 -10.34 -23.87
N ALA A 372 10.77 -11.09 -24.41
CA ALA A 372 9.59 -10.51 -25.01
C ALA A 372 8.75 -9.68 -24.03
N GLN A 373 8.57 -10.15 -22.80
CA GLN A 373 7.89 -9.39 -21.74
C GLN A 373 8.68 -8.13 -21.36
N ARG A 374 10.01 -8.24 -21.21
CA ARG A 374 10.90 -7.11 -20.91
C ARG A 374 10.82 -6.03 -22.01
N MET A 375 10.88 -6.41 -23.28
CA MET A 375 10.75 -5.50 -24.41
C MET A 375 9.37 -4.84 -24.47
N ALA A 376 8.29 -5.62 -24.36
CA ALA A 376 6.93 -5.08 -24.36
C ALA A 376 6.70 -4.13 -23.17
N ARG A 377 7.26 -4.44 -22.00
CA ARG A 377 7.25 -3.55 -20.83
C ARG A 377 7.95 -2.23 -21.11
N HIS A 378 9.14 -2.27 -21.71
CA HIS A 378 9.87 -1.04 -22.06
C HIS A 378 9.09 -0.17 -23.04
N GLU A 379 8.40 -0.76 -24.02
CA GLU A 379 7.53 -0.03 -24.93
C GLU A 379 6.32 0.58 -24.21
N LEU A 380 5.72 -0.17 -23.26
CA LEU A 380 4.51 0.24 -22.56
C LEU A 380 4.74 1.29 -21.46
N ARG A 381 5.88 1.20 -20.75
CA ARG A 381 6.17 1.95 -19.52
C ARG A 381 7.40 2.85 -19.64
N GLY A 382 8.23 2.66 -20.66
CA GLY A 382 9.57 3.25 -20.72
C GLY A 382 10.61 2.41 -19.99
N LEU A 383 11.83 2.93 -19.93
CA LEU A 383 12.91 2.31 -19.15
C LEU A 383 12.60 2.41 -17.65
N PRO A 384 12.88 1.35 -16.86
CA PRO A 384 12.68 1.40 -15.43
C PRO A 384 13.57 2.47 -14.80
N GLN A 385 12.96 3.32 -13.98
CA GLN A 385 13.66 4.28 -13.12
C GLN A 385 13.38 3.88 -11.68
N PRO A 386 14.16 2.97 -11.09
CA PRO A 386 13.93 2.55 -9.72
C PRO A 386 14.12 3.73 -8.77
N PRO A 387 13.27 3.89 -7.75
CA PRO A 387 13.50 4.88 -6.71
C PRO A 387 14.82 4.54 -5.99
N GLU A 388 15.71 5.53 -5.83
CA GLU A 388 16.99 5.33 -5.12
C GLU A 388 16.76 4.98 -3.64
N VAL A 389 15.69 5.54 -3.05
CA VAL A 389 15.29 5.33 -1.65
C VAL A 389 13.77 5.31 -1.54
N ASP A 390 13.25 4.70 -0.47
CA ASP A 390 11.81 4.69 -0.21
C ASP A 390 11.29 6.11 0.08
N ARG A 391 10.07 6.42 -0.38
CA ARG A 391 9.47 7.75 -0.21
C ARG A 391 9.48 8.27 1.22
N TRP A 392 9.23 7.41 2.20
CA TRP A 392 9.21 7.82 3.60
C TRP A 392 10.59 8.28 4.11
N ILE A 393 11.67 7.76 3.52
CA ILE A 393 13.06 8.16 3.80
C ILE A 393 13.31 9.54 3.18
N GLU A 394 12.89 9.75 1.92
CA GLU A 394 12.96 11.06 1.25
C GLU A 394 12.19 12.12 2.04
N TYR A 395 10.95 11.81 2.38
CA TYR A 395 10.06 12.68 3.15
C TYR A 395 10.69 13.06 4.49
N THR A 396 11.27 12.08 5.18
CA THR A 396 11.98 12.31 6.44
C THR A 396 13.14 13.30 6.30
N ARG A 397 13.93 13.23 5.23
CA ARG A 397 15.07 14.14 5.02
C ARG A 397 14.65 15.58 4.81
N LEU A 398 13.52 15.78 4.15
CA LEU A 398 12.94 17.10 3.93
C LEU A 398 12.43 17.70 5.25
N GLN A 399 12.01 16.85 6.18
CA GLN A 399 11.45 17.21 7.46
C GLN A 399 12.53 17.28 8.56
N LYS A 400 13.22 18.43 8.66
CA LYS A 400 14.31 18.67 9.63
C LYS A 400 13.98 18.40 11.11
N ASN A 401 12.70 18.39 11.48
CA ASN A 401 12.22 18.24 12.86
C ASN A 401 11.30 17.02 13.08
N PHE A 402 11.22 16.07 12.13
CA PHE A 402 10.33 14.92 12.32
C PHE A 402 10.88 13.98 13.41
N GLY A 403 10.02 13.60 14.34
CA GLY A 403 10.37 12.71 15.43
C GLY A 403 10.51 11.28 14.95
N LEU A 404 11.74 10.87 14.61
CA LEU A 404 12.06 9.54 14.11
C LEU A 404 12.36 8.52 15.20
N GLY A 405 12.47 8.95 16.46
CA GLY A 405 12.67 8.06 17.59
C GLY A 405 11.36 7.51 18.18
N PHE A 406 11.49 6.54 19.07
CA PHE A 406 10.41 6.13 19.98
C PHE A 406 10.86 6.34 21.43
N VAL A 407 9.92 6.69 22.30
CA VAL A 407 10.12 6.54 23.75
C VAL A 407 9.76 5.13 24.13
N ALA A 408 10.59 4.46 24.93
CA ALA A 408 10.34 3.14 25.48
C ALA A 408 10.33 3.18 27.01
N TYR A 409 9.17 2.90 27.60
CA TYR A 409 9.01 2.82 29.05
C TYR A 409 9.31 1.40 29.54
N ARG A 410 10.19 1.28 30.53
CA ARG A 410 10.33 0.06 31.34
C ARG A 410 9.15 -0.01 32.31
N LEU A 411 8.21 -0.91 32.06
CA LEU A 411 7.01 -1.12 32.88
C LEU A 411 6.96 -2.56 33.42
N CYS A 412 8.14 -3.16 33.60
CA CYS A 412 8.33 -4.49 34.13
C CYS A 412 9.66 -4.56 34.88
N HIS A 413 9.59 -4.75 36.19
CA HIS A 413 10.74 -4.84 37.10
C HIS A 413 10.91 -6.24 37.71
N ASP A 414 10.13 -7.23 37.24
CA ASP A 414 10.18 -8.64 37.64
C ASP A 414 11.54 -9.33 37.34
N TYR A 415 12.43 -8.71 36.55
CA TYR A 415 13.68 -9.30 36.08
C TYR A 415 14.91 -8.58 36.66
N GLU A 416 15.98 -9.35 36.89
CA GLU A 416 17.24 -8.84 37.42
C GLU A 416 17.88 -7.78 36.50
N PRO A 417 18.67 -6.83 37.03
CA PRO A 417 19.32 -5.78 36.23
C PRO A 417 20.16 -6.33 35.05
N ALA A 418 20.87 -7.43 35.24
CA ALA A 418 21.66 -8.07 34.18
C ALA A 418 20.78 -8.60 33.04
N THR A 419 19.61 -9.13 33.37
CA THR A 419 18.60 -9.62 32.42
C THR A 419 18.00 -8.46 31.63
N TRP A 420 17.72 -7.34 32.31
CA TRP A 420 17.27 -6.10 31.67
C TRP A 420 18.31 -5.52 30.69
N ASP A 421 19.58 -5.46 31.09
CA ASP A 421 20.65 -4.97 30.22
C ASP A 421 20.84 -5.84 28.98
N LEU A 422 20.73 -7.16 29.14
CA LEU A 422 20.76 -8.10 28.01
C LEU A 422 19.55 -7.90 27.08
N PHE A 423 18.34 -7.75 27.64
CA PHE A 423 17.14 -7.44 26.87
C PHE A 423 17.35 -6.14 26.07
N LYS A 424 17.76 -5.06 26.72
CA LYS A 424 17.96 -3.74 26.11
C LYS A 424 18.93 -3.81 24.92
N ARG A 425 20.09 -4.46 25.11
CA ARG A 425 21.08 -4.66 24.04
C ARG A 425 20.53 -5.48 22.89
N THR A 426 19.78 -6.55 23.19
CA THR A 426 19.20 -7.43 22.17
C THR A 426 18.12 -6.71 21.38
N PHE A 427 17.24 -5.96 22.07
CA PHE A 427 16.20 -5.16 21.47
C PHE A 427 16.78 -4.09 20.55
N GLU A 428 17.76 -3.31 21.02
CA GLU A 428 18.42 -2.27 20.23
C GLU A 428 19.11 -2.85 18.99
N ALA A 429 19.82 -3.97 19.12
CA ALA A 429 20.44 -4.65 17.98
C ALA A 429 19.39 -5.12 16.96
N GLU A 430 18.27 -5.67 17.43
CA GLU A 430 17.22 -6.18 16.55
C GLU A 430 16.47 -5.08 15.81
N VAL A 431 16.16 -3.97 16.47
CA VAL A 431 15.52 -2.83 15.81
C VAL A 431 16.50 -2.05 14.94
N ALA A 432 17.80 -2.04 15.24
CA ALA A 432 18.80 -1.35 14.42
C ALA A 432 19.01 -2.00 13.03
N ASP A 433 18.71 -3.29 12.89
CA ASP A 433 18.85 -4.06 11.65
C ASP A 433 17.69 -3.80 10.66
N TRP A 434 17.36 -2.54 10.37
CA TRP A 434 16.31 -2.16 9.42
C TRP A 434 16.90 -1.54 8.15
N GLY A 435 16.12 -1.48 7.07
CA GLY A 435 16.56 -0.88 5.80
C GLY A 435 17.60 -1.72 5.05
N ARG A 436 17.51 -3.05 5.14
CA ARG A 436 18.30 -3.97 4.29
C ARG A 436 17.98 -3.69 2.81
N GLY A 437 18.98 -3.82 1.95
CA GLY A 437 18.85 -3.52 0.52
C GLY A 437 18.74 -2.03 0.17
N LYS A 438 18.73 -1.12 1.16
CA LYS A 438 18.67 0.33 0.92
C LYS A 438 20.07 0.93 0.93
N VAL A 439 20.34 1.80 -0.05
CA VAL A 439 21.61 2.52 -0.20
C VAL A 439 21.47 3.90 0.42
N ASP A 440 22.56 4.39 1.03
CA ASP A 440 22.64 5.74 1.61
C ASP A 440 21.48 6.07 2.56
N ILE A 441 21.34 5.37 3.69
CA ILE A 441 20.29 5.64 4.71
C ILE A 441 20.85 5.84 6.12
N ASN A 442 22.17 6.02 6.24
CA ASN A 442 22.86 6.07 7.53
C ASN A 442 22.54 7.34 8.33
N ASP A 443 22.18 8.43 7.66
CA ASP A 443 21.61 9.62 8.27
C ASP A 443 20.30 9.31 9.01
N ILE A 444 19.37 8.61 8.34
CA ILE A 444 18.07 8.26 8.93
C ILE A 444 18.22 7.20 10.02
N ARG A 445 19.06 6.17 9.83
CA ARG A 445 19.38 5.19 10.88
C ARG A 445 19.90 5.83 12.16
N ARG A 446 20.75 6.87 12.05
CA ARG A 446 21.26 7.60 13.22
C ARG A 446 20.18 8.42 13.93
N ALA A 447 19.12 8.80 13.23
CA ALA A 447 18.00 9.55 13.80
C ALA A 447 16.93 8.63 14.43
N CYS A 448 16.80 7.39 13.95
CA CYS A 448 15.95 6.35 14.55
C CYS A 448 16.54 5.85 15.88
N LYS A 449 16.14 6.48 17.00
CA LYS A 449 16.62 6.15 18.34
C LYS A 449 15.51 5.69 19.27
N ILE A 450 15.88 4.85 20.23
CA ILE A 450 15.02 4.48 21.35
C ILE A 450 15.43 5.32 22.57
N HIS A 451 14.48 6.10 23.07
CA HIS A 451 14.64 6.91 24.27
C HIS A 451 14.06 6.14 25.46
N TRP A 452 14.93 5.52 26.24
CA TRP A 452 14.55 4.69 27.38
C TRP A 452 14.16 5.56 28.57
N ILE A 453 13.02 5.24 29.18
CA ILE A 453 12.55 5.83 30.42
C ILE A 453 12.24 4.70 31.39
N ASP A 454 12.83 4.76 32.59
CA ASP A 454 12.46 3.85 33.65
C ASP A 454 11.17 4.34 34.33
N GLY A 455 10.15 3.48 34.41
CA GLY A 455 8.88 3.82 35.03
C GLY A 455 9.02 4.13 36.52
N GLN A 456 9.89 3.41 37.24
CA GLN A 456 10.08 3.61 38.68
C GLN A 456 10.69 4.97 39.00
N ASP A 457 11.62 5.45 38.15
CA ASP A 457 12.24 6.77 38.30
C ASP A 457 11.24 7.94 38.14
N ASN A 458 10.04 7.66 37.63
CA ASN A 458 9.01 8.65 37.31
C ASN A 458 7.67 8.35 38.02
N ASP A 459 7.68 7.56 39.10
CA ASP A 459 6.49 7.17 39.88
C ASP A 459 5.40 6.44 39.05
N ILE A 460 5.80 5.71 38.01
CA ILE A 460 4.91 4.90 37.15
C ILE A 460 5.01 3.44 37.59
N ALA A 461 3.88 2.86 38.01
CA ALA A 461 3.81 1.46 38.40
C ALA A 461 3.92 0.49 37.19
N ASP A 462 4.35 -0.74 37.45
CA ASP A 462 4.42 -1.78 36.42
C ASP A 462 3.06 -2.04 35.78
N GLY A 463 3.04 -2.07 34.45
CA GLY A 463 1.83 -2.21 33.65
C GLY A 463 0.90 -0.98 33.63
N ASP A 464 1.23 0.14 34.29
CA ASP A 464 0.39 1.34 34.29
C ASP A 464 0.58 2.18 33.01
N ILE A 465 -0.15 1.77 31.96
CA ILE A 465 -0.13 2.42 30.65
C ILE A 465 -0.70 3.84 30.70
N GLU A 466 -1.66 4.12 31.57
CA GLU A 466 -2.30 5.45 31.63
C GLU A 466 -1.39 6.48 32.32
N ALA A 467 -0.68 6.08 33.39
CA ALA A 467 0.38 6.91 33.96
C ALA A 467 1.50 7.17 32.94
N ALA A 468 1.92 6.16 32.18
CA ALA A 468 2.91 6.32 31.11
C ALA A 468 2.42 7.26 29.99
N LYS A 469 1.15 7.18 29.56
CA LYS A 469 0.53 8.12 28.61
C LYS A 469 0.55 9.56 29.13
N LYS A 470 0.18 9.75 30.41
CA LYS A 470 0.20 11.07 31.05
C LYS A 470 1.61 11.65 31.11
N HIS A 471 2.60 10.84 31.48
CA HIS A 471 3.99 11.27 31.49
C HIS A 471 4.49 11.61 30.08
N PHE A 472 4.19 10.75 29.10
CA PHE A 472 4.58 10.93 27.70
C PHE A 472 4.07 12.25 27.11
N ASN A 473 2.82 12.62 27.39
CA ASN A 473 2.24 13.90 26.94
C ASN A 473 2.91 15.15 27.56
N ASN A 474 3.63 14.98 28.67
CA ASN A 474 4.32 16.06 29.38
C ASN A 474 5.85 16.04 29.17
N LEU A 475 6.37 15.14 28.32
CA LEU A 475 7.78 15.09 28.03
C LEU A 475 8.26 16.38 27.35
N PRO A 476 9.52 16.81 27.61
CA PRO A 476 10.13 17.88 26.83
C PRO A 476 10.18 17.50 25.35
N GLU A 477 10.35 18.48 24.46
CA GLU A 477 10.46 18.21 23.02
C GLU A 477 11.64 17.28 22.72
N LEU A 478 11.32 16.01 22.49
CA LEU A 478 12.23 14.98 21.99
C LEU A 478 11.93 14.72 20.52
N PRO A 479 12.94 14.35 19.71
CA PRO A 479 12.75 13.99 18.30
C PRO A 479 12.16 12.58 18.18
N VAL A 480 10.97 12.37 18.75
CA VAL A 480 10.26 11.08 18.82
C VAL A 480 8.84 11.17 18.27
N GLN A 481 8.29 10.03 17.91
CA GLN A 481 6.90 9.90 17.45
C GLN A 481 5.93 10.37 18.53
N LYS A 482 5.17 11.45 18.27
CA LYS A 482 4.27 12.08 19.26
C LYS A 482 2.97 11.32 19.52
N ARG A 483 2.66 10.30 18.73
CA ARG A 483 1.41 9.53 18.85
C ARG A 483 1.61 8.15 19.48
N VAL A 484 2.80 7.59 19.39
CA VAL A 484 3.07 6.22 19.79
C VAL A 484 4.33 6.17 20.64
N PHE A 485 4.23 5.53 21.80
CA PHE A 485 5.38 5.10 22.58
C PHE A 485 5.37 3.57 22.73
N LEU A 486 6.50 3.02 23.18
CA LEU A 486 6.69 1.61 23.43
C LEU A 486 6.62 1.33 24.93
N ALA A 487 5.91 0.28 25.31
CA ALA A 487 5.82 -0.21 26.67
C ALA A 487 6.53 -1.57 26.77
N ILE A 488 7.53 -1.66 27.63
CA ILE A 488 8.18 -2.93 27.95
C ILE A 488 7.45 -3.55 29.13
N ASP A 489 6.39 -4.26 28.81
CA ASP A 489 5.58 -5.01 29.76
C ASP A 489 6.15 -6.42 29.99
N LYS A 490 5.56 -7.15 30.94
CA LYS A 490 5.97 -8.52 31.27
C LYS A 490 5.97 -9.45 30.06
N SER A 491 5.02 -9.28 29.15
CA SER A 491 4.90 -10.08 27.92
C SER A 491 6.02 -9.77 26.92
N THR A 492 6.41 -8.49 26.80
CA THR A 492 7.56 -8.07 25.99
C THR A 492 8.83 -8.73 26.51
N MET A 493 9.11 -8.62 27.81
CA MET A 493 10.27 -9.27 28.43
C MET A 493 10.25 -10.78 28.21
N LYS A 494 9.11 -11.43 28.44
CA LYS A 494 8.93 -12.86 28.23
C LYS A 494 9.29 -13.29 26.81
N SER A 495 8.87 -12.53 25.79
CA SER A 495 9.14 -12.85 24.37
C SER A 495 10.63 -12.87 23.99
N PHE A 496 11.48 -12.19 24.77
CA PHE A 496 12.94 -12.17 24.55
C PHE A 496 13.68 -13.26 25.34
N HIS A 497 13.12 -13.72 26.46
CA HIS A 497 13.75 -14.72 27.34
C HIS A 497 13.27 -16.15 27.08
N GLU A 498 12.00 -16.31 26.71
CA GLU A 498 11.39 -17.60 26.43
C GLU A 498 11.11 -17.70 24.93
N PRO A 499 12.03 -18.27 24.12
CA PRO A 499 11.81 -18.42 22.69
C PRO A 499 10.58 -19.30 22.46
N THR A 500 9.53 -18.71 21.88
CA THR A 500 8.37 -19.47 21.41
C THR A 500 8.76 -20.32 20.20
N VAL A 501 7.91 -21.25 19.77
CA VAL A 501 8.12 -22.07 18.57
C VAL A 501 8.44 -21.22 17.32
N ASN A 502 7.92 -19.99 17.26
CA ASN A 502 8.14 -19.04 16.17
C ASN A 502 9.10 -17.89 16.54
N ASN A 503 9.63 -17.87 17.77
CA ASN A 503 10.55 -16.87 18.31
C ASN A 503 10.15 -15.41 18.01
N HIS A 504 8.86 -15.10 18.11
CA HIS A 504 8.32 -13.76 17.84
C HIS A 504 8.66 -12.79 18.97
N ARG A 505 9.82 -12.15 18.87
CA ARG A 505 10.19 -11.04 19.76
C ARG A 505 9.35 -9.83 19.44
N SER A 506 8.61 -9.35 20.42
CA SER A 506 7.58 -8.33 20.20
C SER A 506 7.54 -7.31 21.30
N VAL A 507 7.09 -6.11 20.96
CA VAL A 507 6.95 -4.96 21.86
C VAL A 507 5.55 -4.40 21.80
N LEU A 508 5.07 -3.83 22.91
CA LEU A 508 3.76 -3.18 22.97
C LEU A 508 3.86 -1.72 22.50
N ALA A 509 3.25 -1.39 21.37
CA ALA A 509 3.09 -0.03 20.88
C ALA A 509 1.76 0.55 21.40
N VAL A 510 1.82 1.68 22.11
CA VAL A 510 0.66 2.33 22.74
C VAL A 510 0.26 3.56 21.93
N ASP A 511 -1.00 3.64 21.49
CA ASP A 511 -1.56 4.85 20.86
C ASP A 511 -2.01 5.84 21.95
N VAL A 512 -1.30 6.96 22.04
CA VAL A 512 -1.50 7.99 23.06
C VAL A 512 -2.78 8.77 22.81
N LYS A 513 -3.23 8.87 21.55
CA LYS A 513 -4.45 9.59 21.18
C LYS A 513 -5.72 8.75 21.33
N TYR A 514 -5.59 7.48 21.71
CA TYR A 514 -6.74 6.61 21.93
C TYR A 514 -7.32 6.82 23.34
N GLU A 515 -8.61 7.16 23.37
CA GLU A 515 -9.38 7.36 24.60
C GLU A 515 -10.37 6.20 24.83
N LEU A 516 -10.41 5.67 26.05
CA LEU A 516 -11.34 4.61 26.43
C LEU A 516 -12.78 5.15 26.47
N GLY A 517 -13.72 4.39 25.93
CA GLY A 517 -15.16 4.73 25.94
C GLY A 517 -15.69 5.38 24.67
N GLN A 518 -14.86 5.54 23.62
CA GLN A 518 -15.36 5.81 22.28
C GLN A 518 -16.23 4.64 21.79
N GLU A 519 -17.22 4.94 20.93
CA GLU A 519 -18.02 3.89 20.28
C GLU A 519 -17.10 2.87 19.61
N GLU A 520 -17.48 1.59 19.65
CA GLU A 520 -16.67 0.52 19.07
C GLU A 520 -16.41 0.80 17.58
N ASP A 521 -15.14 0.97 17.23
CA ASP A 521 -14.73 1.20 15.85
C ASP A 521 -14.99 -0.07 15.03
N VAL A 522 -15.99 0.01 14.15
CA VAL A 522 -16.39 -1.07 13.25
C VAL A 522 -15.27 -1.49 12.28
N GLU A 523 -14.27 -0.62 12.04
CA GLU A 523 -13.12 -0.90 11.18
C GLU A 523 -11.94 -1.56 11.94
N SER A 524 -11.99 -1.53 13.28
CA SER A 524 -10.95 -2.03 14.18
C SER A 524 -11.55 -2.67 15.45
N PRO A 525 -12.42 -3.69 15.30
CA PRO A 525 -13.20 -4.24 16.41
C PRO A 525 -12.31 -4.79 17.53
N GLY A 526 -12.64 -4.45 18.79
CA GLY A 526 -11.91 -4.88 19.97
C GLY A 526 -10.55 -4.23 20.21
N TYR A 527 -10.16 -3.19 19.45
CA TYR A 527 -8.94 -2.44 19.71
C TYR A 527 -9.05 -1.68 21.05
N ARG A 528 -7.96 -1.67 21.83
CA ARG A 528 -7.92 -1.09 23.20
C ARG A 528 -6.81 -0.05 23.40
N GLY A 529 -6.40 0.63 22.33
CA GLY A 529 -5.38 1.67 22.41
C GLY A 529 -3.94 1.18 22.45
N ALA A 530 -3.70 -0.13 22.28
CA ALA A 530 -2.35 -0.68 22.17
C ALA A 530 -2.31 -1.88 21.22
N LEU A 531 -1.16 -2.08 20.60
CA LEU A 531 -0.89 -3.14 19.64
C LEU A 531 0.46 -3.78 19.93
N ARG A 532 0.51 -5.11 20.04
CA ARG A 532 1.78 -5.83 20.09
C ARG A 532 2.31 -6.00 18.67
N ILE A 533 3.56 -5.61 18.43
CA ILE A 533 4.20 -5.64 17.11
C ILE A 533 5.54 -6.37 17.19
N LEU A 534 5.86 -7.14 16.14
CA LEU A 534 7.17 -7.76 15.96
C LEU A 534 8.26 -6.68 15.91
N CYS A 535 9.34 -6.86 16.68
CA CYS A 535 10.40 -5.85 16.80
C CYS A 535 11.06 -5.51 15.46
N SER A 536 11.19 -6.49 14.55
CA SER A 536 11.72 -6.29 13.20
C SER A 536 10.92 -5.32 12.32
N LEU A 537 9.65 -5.06 12.66
CA LEU A 537 8.74 -4.20 11.89
C LEU A 537 8.66 -2.77 12.45
N LEU A 538 9.43 -2.46 13.49
CA LEU A 538 9.32 -1.19 14.21
C LEU A 538 9.63 0.01 13.30
N TRP A 539 10.67 -0.05 12.48
CA TRP A 539 11.07 1.06 11.59
C TRP A 539 10.59 0.89 10.15
N ASP A 540 10.87 -0.28 9.55
CA ASP A 540 10.53 -0.62 8.15
C ASP A 540 9.01 -0.62 7.88
N GLU A 541 8.18 -0.61 8.92
CA GLU A 541 6.72 -0.63 8.80
C GLU A 541 6.04 0.37 9.72
N LEU A 542 6.04 0.19 11.05
CA LEU A 542 5.31 1.11 11.94
C LEU A 542 5.88 2.53 11.86
N GLY A 543 7.20 2.68 11.94
CA GLY A 543 7.89 3.96 11.79
C GLY A 543 7.57 4.64 10.46
N ALA A 544 7.74 3.92 9.34
CA ALA A 544 7.38 4.41 8.01
C ALA A 544 5.91 4.85 7.91
N MET A 545 4.97 4.04 8.43
CA MET A 545 3.54 4.36 8.41
C MET A 545 3.19 5.58 9.27
N LEU A 546 3.85 5.75 10.42
CA LEU A 546 3.64 6.92 11.29
C LEU A 546 4.21 8.20 10.66
N VAL A 547 5.40 8.12 10.06
CA VAL A 547 6.03 9.23 9.32
C VAL A 547 5.11 9.70 8.19
N MET A 548 4.61 8.76 7.39
CA MET A 548 3.71 9.05 6.27
C MET A 548 2.25 9.29 6.67
N GLN A 549 1.93 9.21 7.97
CA GLN A 549 0.57 9.30 8.52
C GLN A 549 -0.43 8.35 7.84
N SER A 550 0.05 7.21 7.34
CA SER A 550 -0.74 6.30 6.50
C SER A 550 -1.66 5.41 7.32
N THR A 551 -1.17 4.89 8.44
CA THR A 551 -1.91 3.99 9.32
C THR A 551 -1.34 4.08 10.73
N PHE A 552 -2.23 3.98 11.72
CA PHE A 552 -1.91 3.98 13.14
C PHE A 552 -2.11 2.58 13.74
N PRO A 553 -1.65 2.31 14.97
CA PRO A 553 -1.80 0.99 15.59
C PRO A 553 -3.24 0.44 15.57
N GLN A 554 -4.24 1.31 15.71
CA GLN A 554 -5.66 0.96 15.53
C GLN A 554 -5.95 0.32 14.16
N GLY A 555 -5.45 0.89 13.08
CA GLY A 555 -5.67 0.37 11.73
C GLY A 555 -4.95 -0.95 11.44
N LEU A 556 -3.86 -1.24 12.15
CA LEU A 556 -3.10 -2.49 12.06
C LEU A 556 -3.66 -3.61 12.95
N TRP A 557 -4.42 -3.25 13.99
CA TRP A 557 -4.99 -4.20 14.95
C TRP A 557 -5.73 -5.38 14.30
N PRO A 558 -6.63 -5.19 13.31
CA PRO A 558 -7.29 -6.32 12.66
C PRO A 558 -6.33 -7.35 12.06
N MET A 559 -5.17 -6.91 11.55
CA MET A 559 -4.16 -7.81 10.99
C MET A 559 -3.50 -8.65 12.09
N ALA A 560 -3.34 -8.09 13.29
CA ALA A 560 -2.78 -8.77 14.45
C ALA A 560 -3.73 -9.81 15.05
N THR A 561 -5.05 -9.56 15.04
CA THR A 561 -6.05 -10.50 15.61
C THR A 561 -6.04 -11.88 14.96
N SER A 562 -5.54 -11.99 13.73
CA SER A 562 -5.37 -13.27 13.04
C SER A 562 -4.21 -14.12 13.57
N ASN A 563 -3.34 -13.55 14.40
CA ASN A 563 -2.27 -14.26 15.09
C ASN A 563 -2.80 -14.78 16.45
N PRO A 564 -2.59 -16.07 16.81
CA PRO A 564 -2.97 -16.59 18.13
C PRO A 564 -2.45 -15.77 19.32
N GLU A 565 -1.29 -15.13 19.17
CA GLU A 565 -0.66 -14.29 20.19
C GLU A 565 -1.09 -12.81 20.09
N MET A 566 -2.00 -12.48 19.16
CA MET A 566 -2.44 -11.12 18.83
C MET A 566 -1.28 -10.16 18.50
N ILE A 567 -0.22 -10.69 17.89
CA ILE A 567 0.95 -9.93 17.46
C ILE A 567 0.81 -9.54 15.99
N TYR A 568 1.04 -8.26 15.70
CA TYR A 568 1.21 -7.75 14.34
C TYR A 568 2.54 -8.25 13.76
N VAL A 569 2.45 -9.09 12.73
CA VAL A 569 3.58 -9.71 12.02
C VAL A 569 3.67 -9.23 10.58
N GLY A 570 3.18 -8.02 10.31
CA GLY A 570 3.17 -7.39 9.00
C GLY A 570 1.88 -7.60 8.22
N THR A 571 1.78 -6.90 7.10
CA THR A 571 0.63 -7.00 6.20
C THR A 571 0.51 -8.43 5.67
N LYS A 572 -0.66 -9.04 5.85
CA LYS A 572 -0.97 -10.40 5.41
C LYS A 572 -1.81 -10.40 4.14
N VAL A 573 -1.58 -11.40 3.30
CA VAL A 573 -2.35 -11.66 2.06
C VAL A 573 -3.54 -12.61 2.28
N THR A 574 -3.75 -13.05 3.52
CA THR A 574 -4.88 -13.90 3.91
C THR A 574 -6.08 -13.06 4.33
N PRO A 575 -7.31 -13.60 4.23
CA PRO A 575 -8.51 -12.88 4.66
C PRO A 575 -8.41 -12.41 6.12
N VAL A 576 -8.72 -11.14 6.36
CA VAL A 576 -8.86 -10.62 7.73
C VAL A 576 -10.24 -10.97 8.24
N LEU A 577 -10.31 -11.63 9.40
CA LEU A 577 -11.58 -12.06 9.98
C LEU A 577 -12.27 -10.90 10.70
N LYS A 578 -13.60 -10.95 10.74
CA LYS A 578 -14.44 -9.96 11.44
C LYS A 578 -14.31 -10.07 12.96
N PHE A 579 -14.04 -11.27 13.48
CA PHE A 579 -13.81 -11.52 14.90
C PHE A 579 -12.45 -12.16 15.12
N SER A 580 -11.98 -12.16 16.36
CA SER A 580 -10.63 -12.59 16.74
C SER A 580 -10.36 -14.09 16.49
N SER A 581 -11.41 -14.89 16.27
CA SER A 581 -11.26 -16.26 15.78
C SER A 581 -12.31 -16.64 14.73
N TYR A 582 -11.95 -17.65 13.92
CA TYR A 582 -12.90 -18.29 13.00
C TYR A 582 -14.09 -18.89 13.76
N GLN A 583 -13.86 -19.43 14.97
CA GLN A 583 -14.93 -19.99 15.79
C GLN A 583 -15.91 -18.93 16.30
N GLU A 584 -15.42 -17.77 16.74
CA GLU A 584 -16.28 -16.63 17.10
C GLU A 584 -17.06 -16.11 15.91
N THR A 585 -16.41 -16.10 14.75
CA THR A 585 -17.06 -15.72 13.50
C THR A 585 -18.15 -16.71 13.10
N LEU A 586 -17.88 -18.01 13.22
CA LEU A 586 -18.86 -19.08 12.99
C LEU A 586 -20.02 -18.99 14.00
N ARG A 587 -19.72 -18.72 15.28
CA ARG A 587 -20.74 -18.48 16.32
C ARG A 587 -21.63 -17.28 15.98
N TRP A 588 -21.04 -16.18 15.50
CA TRP A 588 -21.80 -15.01 15.04
C TRP A 588 -22.65 -15.33 13.81
N GLU A 589 -22.11 -16.07 12.83
CA GLU A 589 -22.87 -16.49 11.64
C GLU A 589 -24.04 -17.40 12.05
N ILE A 590 -23.80 -18.42 12.87
CA ILE A 590 -24.83 -19.30 13.44
C ILE A 590 -25.86 -18.48 14.22
N ALA A 591 -25.45 -17.57 15.09
CA ALA A 591 -26.36 -16.70 15.85
C ALA A 591 -27.20 -15.82 14.91
N ARG A 592 -26.63 -15.29 13.82
CA ARG A 592 -27.36 -14.51 12.82
C ARG A 592 -28.43 -15.35 12.10
N TYR A 593 -28.15 -16.61 11.79
CA TYR A 593 -29.11 -17.51 11.16
C TYR A 593 -30.15 -18.07 12.13
N LEU A 594 -29.78 -18.30 13.40
CA LEU A 594 -30.64 -18.83 14.45
C LEU A 594 -31.46 -17.77 15.19
N VAL A 595 -31.16 -16.48 15.01
CA VAL A 595 -31.98 -15.36 15.49
C VAL A 595 -32.86 -14.84 14.34
N PRO A 596 -34.02 -15.47 14.06
CA PRO A 596 -34.96 -14.90 13.09
C PRO A 596 -35.59 -13.64 13.68
N LYS A 597 -35.51 -12.52 12.92
CA LYS A 597 -36.51 -11.43 12.74
C LYS A 597 -37.44 -11.00 13.90
N ARG A 598 -37.19 -11.33 15.17
CA ARG A 598 -38.09 -11.04 16.30
C ARG A 598 -37.93 -9.64 16.90
N VAL A 599 -37.09 -8.79 16.31
CA VAL A 599 -36.94 -7.37 16.70
C VAL A 599 -37.62 -6.42 15.69
N LEU A 600 -37.92 -6.87 14.46
CA LEU A 600 -38.65 -6.03 13.47
C LEU A 600 -40.19 -6.15 13.58
N ASP A 601 -40.71 -7.21 14.20
CA ASP A 601 -42.17 -7.39 14.38
C ASP A 601 -42.74 -6.76 15.67
N LYS A 602 -41.89 -6.32 16.61
CA LYS A 602 -42.33 -5.60 17.81
C LYS A 602 -42.48 -4.09 17.61
N ARG A 603 -41.82 -3.48 16.62
CA ARG A 603 -42.05 -2.07 16.24
C ARG A 603 -43.29 -1.88 15.37
N ALA A 604 -43.72 -2.89 14.61
CA ALA A 604 -44.95 -2.83 13.80
C ALA A 604 -46.25 -3.00 14.62
N LYS A 605 -46.18 -3.50 15.87
CA LYS A 605 -47.34 -3.66 16.76
C LYS A 605 -47.49 -2.58 17.85
N LEU A 606 -46.57 -1.62 17.93
CA LEU A 606 -46.67 -0.45 18.82
C LEU A 606 -47.03 0.85 18.08
N VAL A 607 -47.32 0.78 16.77
CA VAL A 607 -47.90 1.90 15.98
C VAL A 607 -49.36 1.60 15.56
N ARG A 608 -49.93 0.49 16.05
CA ARG A 608 -51.38 0.23 15.99
C ARG A 608 -51.87 -0.27 17.34
N LYS A 609 -51.90 0.64 18.30
CA LYS A 609 -52.93 0.70 19.35
C LYS A 609 -53.03 2.12 19.86
#